data_AF-A0A661CW93-F1
#
_entry.id   AF-A0A661CW93-F1
#
_cell.length_a   1.000
_cell.length_b   1.000
_cell.length_c   1.000
_cell.angle_alpha   90.00
_cell.angle_beta   90.00
_cell.angle_gamma   90.00
#
_symmetry.space_group_name_H-M   'P 1'
#
loop_
_entity.id
_entity.type
_entity.pdbx_description
1 polymer ?
#
loop_
_entity_poly.entity_id
_entity_poly.type
_entity_poly.pdbx_seq_one_letter_code
_entity_poly.pdbx_strand_id
1 'polypeptide(L)'
;MKTIYIEQQTTLESSVFDVAQQEPVLLFMPDGREFILTQADNFEAEVDALRNSLSFQNFLEERSKCQVRIPIEEIEREIDEELKISSSA
;
A
#
# COMPACT_ATOMS: atom_id res chain seq x y z
N MET A 1 10.25 8.65 8.49
CA MET A 1 10.68 8.40 7.11
C MET A 1 12.00 9.10 6.88
N LYS A 2 13.01 8.37 6.43
CA LYS A 2 14.37 8.89 6.22
C LYS A 2 14.68 9.04 4.72
N THR A 3 15.49 10.02 4.34
CA THR A 3 15.82 10.30 2.93
C THR A 3 17.30 10.08 2.65
N ILE A 4 17.62 9.41 1.54
CA ILE A 4 18.98 9.14 1.07
C ILE A 4 19.11 9.57 -0.40
N TYR A 5 20.16 10.32 -0.71
CA TYR A 5 20.50 10.68 -2.09
C TYR A 5 21.50 9.66 -2.64
N ILE A 6 21.15 9.01 -3.74
CA ILE A 6 21.97 8.01 -4.41
C ILE A 6 22.86 8.73 -5.42
N GLU A 7 24.16 8.48 -5.37
CA GLU A 7 25.10 9.02 -6.35
C GLU A 7 25.25 8.08 -7.57
N GLN A 8 25.85 8.59 -8.65
CA GLN A 8 25.85 8.01 -10.01
C GLN A 8 26.39 6.56 -10.11
N GLN A 9 27.13 6.08 -9.11
CA GLN A 9 27.52 4.68 -8.97
C GLN A 9 27.45 4.29 -7.50
N THR A 10 26.36 3.64 -7.08
CA THR A 10 26.26 3.25 -5.67
C THR A 10 25.67 1.85 -5.53
N THR A 11 26.47 0.97 -4.95
CA THR A 11 25.98 -0.21 -4.24
C THR A 11 25.36 0.31 -2.94
N LEU A 12 24.09 0.03 -2.69
CA LEU A 12 23.48 0.36 -1.40
C LEU A 12 24.23 -0.40 -0.30
N GLU A 13 24.71 0.32 0.71
CA GLU A 13 25.28 -0.33 1.89
C GLU A 13 24.19 -1.16 2.59
N SER A 14 24.57 -2.30 3.15
CA SER A 14 23.64 -3.17 3.88
C SER A 14 22.95 -2.45 5.04
N SER A 15 23.59 -1.43 5.61
CA SER A 15 23.09 -0.57 6.68
C SER A 15 21.78 0.16 6.31
N VAL A 16 21.52 0.38 5.02
CA VAL A 16 20.26 0.99 4.54
C VAL A 16 19.07 0.07 4.80
N PHE A 17 19.26 -1.25 4.74
CA PHE A 17 18.20 -2.23 4.99
C PHE A 17 17.85 -2.32 6.48
N ASP A 18 18.81 -2.11 7.38
CA ASP A 18 18.55 -2.05 8.83
C ASP A 18 17.63 -0.86 9.17
N VAL A 19 17.82 0.28 8.48
CA VAL A 19 16.92 1.43 8.60
C VAL A 19 15.55 1.12 8.03
N ALA A 20 15.49 0.48 6.85
CA ALA A 20 14.24 0.13 6.17
C ALA A 20 13.36 -0.89 6.93
N GLN A 21 13.94 -1.62 7.91
CA GLN A 21 13.19 -2.48 8.84
C GLN A 21 12.46 -1.69 9.94
N GLN A 22 12.91 -0.48 10.27
CA GLN A 22 12.29 0.34 11.31
C GLN A 22 11.35 1.41 10.75
N GLU A 23 11.69 1.97 9.59
CA GLU A 23 10.88 2.98 8.92
C GLU A 23 11.12 3.00 7.40
N PRO A 24 10.15 3.46 6.59
CA PRO A 24 10.36 3.65 5.16
C PRO A 24 11.51 4.62 4.85
N VAL A 25 12.31 4.26 3.85
CA VAL A 25 13.44 5.06 3.35
C VAL A 25 13.14 5.56 1.94
N LEU A 26 13.20 6.87 1.73
CA LEU A 26 13.06 7.53 0.43
C LEU A 26 14.44 7.68 -0.23
N LEU A 27 14.61 7.10 -1.42
CA LEU A 27 15.81 7.15 -2.23
C LEU A 27 15.61 8.14 -3.38
N PHE A 28 16.46 9.17 -3.44
CA PHE A 28 16.51 10.14 -4.54
C PHE A 28 17.64 9.81 -5.50
N MET A 29 17.30 9.58 -6.75
CA MET A 29 18.28 9.33 -7.81
C MET A 29 18.79 10.64 -8.41
N PRO A 30 20.00 10.65 -9.02
CA PRO A 30 20.55 11.83 -9.67
C PRO A 30 19.72 12.35 -10.85
N ASP A 31 18.92 11.47 -11.46
CA ASP A 31 18.01 11.78 -12.58
C ASP A 31 16.64 12.30 -12.12
N GLY A 32 16.47 12.54 -10.81
CA GLY A 32 15.24 13.04 -10.23
C GLY A 32 14.17 11.97 -9.98
N ARG A 33 14.46 10.68 -10.21
CA ARG A 33 13.55 9.60 -9.81
C ARG A 33 13.58 9.39 -8.30
N GLU A 34 12.43 9.02 -7.76
CA GLU A 34 12.23 8.74 -6.34
C GLU A 34 11.77 7.29 -6.16
N PHE A 35 12.34 6.60 -5.18
CA PHE A 35 11.96 5.24 -4.81
C PHE A 35 11.76 5.15 -3.30
N ILE A 36 10.83 4.32 -2.85
CA ILE A 36 10.68 4.01 -1.43
C ILE A 36 11.19 2.58 -1.21
N LEU A 37 12.09 2.42 -0.25
CA LEU A 37 12.56 1.13 0.25
C LEU A 37 11.86 0.84 1.58
N THR A 38 11.12 -0.26 1.62
CA THR A 38 10.47 -0.82 2.81
C THR A 38 10.72 -2.31 2.86
N GLN A 39 10.71 -2.90 4.05
CA GLN A 39 10.69 -4.36 4.19
C GLN A 39 9.43 -4.92 3.53
N ALA A 40 9.58 -5.94 2.68
CA ALA A 40 8.47 -6.55 1.96
C ALA A 40 7.43 -7.22 2.89
N ASP A 41 7.86 -7.69 4.07
CA ASP A 41 7.01 -8.38 5.06
C ASP A 41 6.28 -7.44 6.03
N ASN A 42 6.29 -6.11 5.79
CA ASN A 42 5.60 -5.15 6.65
C ASN A 42 4.07 -5.29 6.63
N PHE A 43 3.51 -6.10 5.71
CA PHE A 43 2.07 -6.34 5.63
C PHE A 43 1.50 -7.03 6.88
N GLU A 44 2.18 -8.04 7.44
CA GLU A 44 1.70 -8.70 8.66
C GLU A 44 1.68 -7.72 9.85
N ALA A 45 2.72 -6.91 9.98
CA ALA A 45 2.81 -5.88 11.01
C ALA A 45 1.74 -4.78 10.84
N GLU A 46 1.49 -4.35 9.60
CA GLU A 46 0.44 -3.38 9.27
C GLU A 46 -0.95 -3.96 9.53
N VAL A 47 -1.20 -5.23 9.17
CA VAL A 47 -2.46 -5.94 9.44
C VAL A 47 -2.68 -6.08 10.94
N ASP A 48 -1.65 -6.42 11.71
CA ASP A 48 -1.75 -6.52 13.18
C ASP A 48 -1.97 -5.15 13.83
N ALA A 49 -1.30 -4.10 13.33
CA ALA A 49 -1.55 -2.73 13.79
C ALA A 49 -3.00 -2.30 13.50
N LEU A 50 -3.51 -2.60 12.30
CA LEU A 50 -4.87 -2.28 11.89
C LEU A 50 -5.91 -3.09 12.68
N ARG A 51 -5.63 -4.37 12.95
CA ARG A 51 -6.48 -5.23 13.79
C ARG A 51 -6.60 -4.69 15.22
N ASN A 52 -5.51 -4.16 15.79
CA ASN A 52 -5.51 -3.60 17.13
C ASN A 52 -6.06 -2.16 17.20
N SER A 53 -6.37 -1.54 16.05
CA SER A 53 -6.92 -0.19 15.98
C SER A 53 -8.40 -0.17 16.34
N LEU A 54 -8.73 0.45 17.49
CA LEU A 54 -10.11 0.57 17.97
C LEU A 54 -11.01 1.32 16.96
N SER A 55 -10.49 2.37 16.33
CA SER A 55 -11.26 3.12 15.33
C SER A 55 -11.58 2.27 14.10
N PHE A 56 -10.65 1.40 13.68
CA PHE A 56 -10.88 0.50 12.57
C PHE A 56 -11.87 -0.61 12.92
N GLN A 57 -11.77 -1.18 14.13
CA GLN A 57 -12.75 -2.16 14.61
C GLN A 57 -14.17 -1.59 14.69
N ASN A 58 -14.32 -0.37 15.21
CA ASN A 58 -15.62 0.31 15.26
C ASN A 58 -16.19 0.53 13.85
N PHE A 59 -15.34 0.95 12.89
CA PHE A 59 -15.74 1.09 11.50
C PHE A 59 -16.21 -0.24 10.88
N LEU A 60 -15.50 -1.34 11.12
CA LEU A 60 -15.91 -2.66 10.65
C LEU A 60 -17.24 -3.10 11.28
N GLU A 61 -17.44 -2.82 12.56
CA GLU A 61 -18.69 -3.13 13.25
C GLU A 61 -19.87 -2.36 12.66
N GLU A 62 -19.71 -1.06 12.39
CA GLU A 62 -20.73 -0.25 11.71
C GLU A 62 -21.05 -0.79 10.31
N ARG A 63 -20.02 -1.15 9.54
CA ARG A 63 -20.21 -1.71 8.19
C ARG A 63 -20.87 -3.09 8.20
N SER A 64 -20.55 -3.93 9.20
CA SER A 64 -21.17 -5.25 9.35
C SER A 64 -22.68 -5.19 9.53
N LYS A 65 -23.17 -4.10 10.15
CA LYS A 65 -24.59 -3.81 10.40
C LYS A 65 -25.32 -3.26 9.17
N CYS A 66 -24.61 -2.96 8.07
CA CYS A 66 -25.26 -2.56 6.83
C CYS A 66 -26.26 -3.64 6.44
N GLN A 67 -27.50 -3.27 6.14
CA GLN A 67 -28.56 -4.22 5.74
C GLN A 67 -28.64 -4.39 4.23
N VAL A 68 -28.05 -3.47 3.47
CA VAL A 68 -27.98 -3.55 2.01
C VAL A 68 -27.03 -4.69 1.64
N ARG A 69 -27.53 -5.60 0.81
CA ARG A 69 -26.77 -6.70 0.22
C ARG A 69 -26.94 -6.57 -1.29
N ILE A 70 -25.82 -6.48 -1.98
CA ILE A 70 -25.77 -6.54 -3.44
C ILE A 70 -25.20 -7.91 -3.77
N PRO A 71 -25.87 -8.73 -4.60
CA PRO A 71 -25.32 -10.00 -5.08
C PRO A 71 -23.98 -9.74 -5.79
N ILE A 72 -23.02 -10.65 -5.63
CA ILE A 72 -21.70 -10.46 -6.23
C ILE A 72 -21.79 -10.39 -7.76
N GLU A 73 -22.75 -11.11 -8.34
CA GLU A 73 -23.01 -11.16 -9.78
C GLU A 73 -23.51 -9.82 -10.34
N GLU A 74 -24.07 -8.95 -9.49
CA GLU A 74 -24.46 -7.60 -9.89
C GLU A 74 -23.25 -6.66 -9.96
N ILE A 75 -22.32 -6.77 -9.00
CA ILE A 75 -21.06 -6.04 -9.01
C ILE A 75 -20.15 -6.49 -10.16
N GLU A 76 -20.09 -7.79 -10.44
CA GLU A 76 -19.32 -8.33 -11.57
C GLU A 76 -19.80 -7.73 -12.91
N ARG A 77 -21.11 -7.60 -13.11
CA ARG A 77 -21.66 -6.97 -14.32
C ARG A 77 -21.30 -5.48 -14.40
N GLU A 78 -21.40 -4.74 -13.31
CA GLU A 78 -21.02 -3.32 -13.28
C GLU A 78 -19.54 -3.14 -13.66
N ILE A 79 -18.65 -3.94 -13.08
CA ILE A 79 -17.21 -3.90 -13.38
C ILE A 79 -16.94 -4.25 -14.86
N ASP A 80 -17.59 -5.29 -15.38
CA ASP A 80 -17.44 -5.68 -16.79
C ASP A 80 -17.89 -4.57 -17.75
N GLU A 81 -18.95 -3.83 -17.40
CA GLU A 81 -19.45 -2.70 -18.17
C GLU A 81 -18.47 -1.51 -18.12
N GLU A 82 -17.94 -1.16 -16.95
CA GLU A 82 -16.92 -0.12 -16.78
C GLU A 82 -15.63 -0.45 -17.56
N LEU A 83 -15.17 -1.71 -17.50
CA LEU A 83 -13.99 -2.16 -18.22
C LEU A 83 -14.19 -2.08 -19.74
N LYS A 84 -15.36 -2.47 -20.25
CA LYS A 84 -15.70 -2.32 -21.68
C LYS A 84 -15.67 -0.86 -22.12
N ILE A 85 -16.20 0.05 -21.31
CA ILE A 85 -16.19 1.50 -21.57
C ILE A 85 -14.74 2.02 -21.59
N SER A 86 -13.91 1.61 -20.62
CA SER A 86 -12.50 2.04 -20.54
C SER A 86 -11.62 1.51 -21.68
N SER A 87 -11.96 0.35 -22.24
CA SER A 87 -11.24 -0.27 -23.38
C SER A 87 -11.67 0.24 -24.76
N SER A 88 -12.72 1.07 -24.81
CA SER A 88 -13.29 1.64 -26.05
C SER A 88 -12.94 3.12 -26.24
N ALA A 89 -12.08 3.69 -25.38
CA ALA A 89 -11.53 5.05 -25.44
C ALA A 89 -10.04 5.01 -25.80
#